data_AF-A0A6P4YXH4-F1
#
_entry.id   AF-A0A6P4YXH4-F1
#
_cell.length_a   1.000
_cell.length_b   1.000
_cell.length_c   1.000
_cell.angle_alpha   90.00
_cell.angle_beta   90.00
_cell.angle_gamma   90.00
#
_symmetry.space_group_name_H-M   'P 1'
#
loop_
_entity.id
_entity.type
_entity.pdbx_description
1 polymer ?
#
loop_
_entity_poly.entity_id
_entity_poly.type
_entity_poly.pdbx_seq_one_letter_code
_entity_poly.pdbx_strand_id
1 'polypeptide(L)'
;MAKRKRNGLDSEEDVVNMSTLRELLDNQKREFTTLMDLQQKNFNSFMETFMVTTNRRLDDIVREVQDVRGSLQCSQKEIGGADTSHLDQDQRITEIESKIVELRADVDCSMLTLFVKGLQGKTHIVRIHKDATVDTLYRKISEKCKIPLKLCRVLLENRCKQLEYGMGKYLSDYNLRDGSTLHIIMRLLGCSGACPKPTSNTMTAS
;
A
#
# COMPACT_ATOMS: atom_id res chain seq x y z
N MET A 1 -10.94 67.49 123.46
CA MET A 1 -11.10 68.18 122.16
C MET A 1 -9.71 68.58 121.67
N ALA A 2 -9.20 68.35 120.47
CA ALA A 2 -9.54 67.49 119.36
C ALA A 2 -8.23 67.31 118.56
N LYS A 3 -7.82 66.07 118.27
CA LYS A 3 -6.68 65.76 117.40
C LYS A 3 -7.04 66.12 115.96
N ARG A 4 -6.39 67.12 115.36
CA ARG A 4 -6.42 67.32 113.89
C ARG A 4 -5.21 66.62 113.28
N LYS A 5 -5.44 65.35 112.94
CA LYS A 5 -4.59 64.53 112.08
C LYS A 5 -4.71 65.11 110.66
N ARG A 6 -3.67 65.77 110.16
CA ARG A 6 -3.55 66.11 108.74
C ARG A 6 -3.29 64.80 108.01
N ASN A 7 -4.33 64.24 107.42
CA ASN A 7 -4.21 63.19 106.42
C ASN A 7 -3.63 63.84 105.16
N GLY A 8 -2.31 63.70 104.97
CA GLY A 8 -1.68 63.88 103.67
C GLY A 8 -2.05 62.67 102.82
N LEU A 9 -3.01 62.85 101.93
CA LEU A 9 -3.19 61.99 100.77
C LEU A 9 -2.03 62.33 99.82
N ASP A 10 -0.89 61.65 99.98
CA ASP A 10 0.02 61.49 98.85
C ASP A 10 -0.60 60.41 97.98
N SER A 11 -1.43 60.87 97.05
CA SER A 11 -1.61 60.19 95.79
C SER A 11 -0.23 60.07 95.14
N GLU A 12 0.44 58.96 95.39
CA GLU A 12 1.33 58.35 94.41
C GLU A 12 0.43 57.98 93.22
N GLU A 13 0.04 58.99 92.44
CA GLU A 13 -0.34 58.80 91.06
C GLU A 13 0.80 58.00 90.43
N ASP A 14 0.47 56.97 89.66
CA ASP A 14 1.41 56.17 88.88
C ASP A 14 2.20 57.09 87.93
N VAL A 15 3.23 57.77 88.43
CA VAL A 15 4.08 58.66 87.65
C VAL A 15 5.00 57.76 86.84
N VAL A 16 4.56 57.42 85.64
CA VAL A 16 5.36 56.68 84.67
C VAL A 16 6.65 57.45 84.43
N ASN A 17 7.77 56.85 84.83
CA ASN A 17 9.09 57.47 84.72
C ASN A 17 9.44 57.70 83.24
N MET A 18 10.12 58.80 82.91
CA MET A 18 10.43 59.14 81.51
C MET A 18 11.30 58.09 80.80
N SER A 19 12.05 57.28 81.56
CA SER A 19 12.81 56.13 81.05
C SER A 19 11.91 55.00 80.56
N THR A 20 10.84 54.66 81.29
CA THR A 20 9.90 53.59 80.91
C THR A 20 9.10 53.97 79.66
N LEU A 21 8.75 55.24 79.49
CA LEU A 21 8.13 55.72 78.25
C LEU A 21 9.07 55.62 77.04
N ARG A 22 10.37 55.94 77.21
CA ARG A 22 11.37 55.76 76.14
C ARG A 22 11.56 54.29 75.77
N GLU A 23 11.66 53.41 76.76
CA GLU A 23 11.76 51.96 76.51
C GLU A 23 10.52 51.41 75.79
N LEU A 24 9.31 51.86 76.15
CA LEU A 24 8.09 51.49 75.44
C LEU A 24 8.07 51.98 73.99
N LEU A 25 8.54 53.22 73.74
CA LEU A 25 8.63 53.76 72.39
C LEU A 25 9.65 53.00 71.54
N ASP A 26 10.80 52.63 72.13
CA ASP A 26 11.84 51.84 71.47
C ASP A 26 11.39 50.38 71.25
N ASN A 27 10.61 49.81 72.17
CA ASN A 27 9.95 48.52 71.97
C ASN A 27 8.96 48.60 70.81
N GLN A 28 8.09 49.60 70.78
CA GLN A 28 7.13 49.77 69.68
C GLN A 28 7.85 49.94 68.35
N LYS A 29 8.89 50.77 68.30
CA LYS A 29 9.69 50.97 67.09
C LYS A 29 10.34 49.65 66.65
N ARG A 30 10.87 48.85 67.58
CA ARG A 30 11.40 47.52 67.27
C ARG A 30 10.34 46.59 66.72
N GLU A 31 9.14 46.53 67.30
CA GLU A 31 8.06 45.69 66.79
C GLU A 31 7.57 46.10 65.40
N PHE A 32 7.47 47.40 65.12
CA PHE A 32 7.18 47.86 63.77
C PHE A 32 8.29 47.49 62.79
N THR A 33 9.55 47.61 63.21
CA THR A 33 10.70 47.29 62.34
C THR A 33 10.76 45.79 62.05
N THR A 34 10.52 44.93 63.05
CA THR A 34 10.48 43.47 62.86
C THR A 34 9.32 43.04 61.97
N LEU A 35 8.15 43.69 62.10
CA LEU A 35 7.01 43.44 61.22
C LEU A 35 7.32 43.79 59.76
N MET A 36 7.97 44.94 59.53
CA MET A 36 8.40 45.36 58.20
C MET A 36 9.45 44.41 57.61
N ASP A 37 10.44 44.00 58.41
CA ASP A 37 11.43 43.00 57.98
C ASP A 37 10.79 41.64 57.66
N LEU A 38 9.78 41.23 58.43
CA LEU A 38 9.05 40.00 58.17
C LEU A 38 8.22 40.09 56.88
N GLN A 39 7.56 41.22 56.64
CA GLN A 39 6.86 41.47 55.37
C GLN A 39 7.83 41.43 54.18
N GLN A 40 8.97 42.08 54.30
CA GLN A 40 9.99 42.06 53.25
C GLN A 40 10.50 40.64 52.99
N LYS A 41 10.74 39.85 54.04
CA LYS A 41 11.14 38.44 53.91
C LYS A 41 10.06 37.59 53.25
N ASN A 42 8.80 37.76 53.65
CA ASN A 42 7.68 37.04 53.05
C ASN A 42 7.53 37.37 51.56
N PHE A 43 7.66 38.65 51.19
CA PHE A 43 7.62 39.07 49.80
C PHE A 43 8.78 38.49 48.99
N ASN A 44 10.01 38.56 49.53
CA ASN A 44 11.18 37.99 48.85
C ASN A 44 11.04 36.48 48.65
N SER A 45 10.56 35.75 49.67
CA SER A 45 10.32 34.30 49.58
C SER A 45 9.23 33.95 48.53
N PHE A 46 8.17 34.75 48.46
CA PHE A 46 7.16 34.62 47.42
C PHE A 46 7.76 34.82 46.02
N MET A 47 8.55 35.88 45.83
CA MET A 47 9.18 36.18 44.53
C MET A 47 10.20 35.11 44.13
N GLU A 48 10.96 34.58 45.08
CA GLU A 48 11.89 33.48 44.84
C GLU A 48 11.14 32.22 44.38
N THR A 49 10.07 31.85 45.09
CA THR A 49 9.22 30.70 44.72
C THR A 49 8.61 30.88 43.34
N PHE A 50 8.12 32.09 43.04
CA PHE A 50 7.57 32.45 41.74
C PHE A 50 8.62 32.31 40.64
N MET A 51 9.82 32.87 40.81
CA MET A 51 10.91 32.77 39.84
C MET A 51 11.32 31.32 39.59
N VAL A 52 11.49 30.53 40.65
CA VAL A 52 11.90 29.12 40.54
C VAL A 52 10.84 28.31 39.79
N THR A 53 9.56 28.52 40.10
CA THR A 53 8.47 27.80 39.42
C THR A 53 8.34 28.21 37.94
N THR A 54 8.47 29.50 37.61
CA THR A 54 8.41 29.92 36.19
C THR A 54 9.61 29.43 35.40
N ASN A 55 10.82 29.51 35.96
CA ASN A 55 12.04 29.08 35.28
C ASN A 55 12.03 27.57 35.05
N ARG A 56 11.62 26.78 36.05
CA ARG A 56 11.52 25.32 35.90
C ARG A 56 10.53 24.91 34.81
N ARG A 57 9.39 25.59 34.71
CA ARG A 57 8.42 25.35 33.63
C ARG A 57 9.00 25.69 32.26
N LEU A 58 9.77 26.78 32.16
CA LEU A 58 10.46 27.14 30.93
C LEU A 58 11.49 26.09 30.55
N ASP A 59 12.29 25.60 31.50
CA ASP A 59 13.28 24.54 31.25
C ASP A 59 12.63 23.25 30.76
N ASP A 60 11.50 22.85 31.37
CA ASP A 60 10.74 21.67 30.93
C ASP A 60 10.20 21.83 29.51
N ILE A 61 9.64 23.00 29.17
CA ILE A 61 9.17 23.31 27.82
C ILE A 61 10.32 23.28 26.82
N VAL A 62 11.46 23.88 27.16
CA VAL A 62 12.65 23.89 26.28
C VAL A 62 13.12 22.47 26.00
N ARG A 63 13.13 21.60 27.02
CA ARG A 63 13.48 20.18 26.89
C ARG A 63 12.50 19.44 25.99
N GLU A 64 11.20 19.59 26.19
CA GLU A 64 10.18 18.96 25.34
C GLU A 64 10.31 19.40 23.87
N VAL A 65 10.51 20.70 23.61
CA VAL A 65 10.72 21.22 22.25
C VAL A 65 11.97 20.64 21.61
N GLN A 66 13.05 20.47 22.37
CA GLN A 66 14.28 19.87 21.87
C GLN A 66 14.10 18.39 21.52
N ASP A 67 13.38 17.63 22.35
CA ASP A 67 13.05 16.22 22.10
C ASP A 67 12.17 16.05 20.86
N VAL A 68 11.14 16.88 20.71
CA VAL A 68 10.29 16.91 19.51
C VAL A 68 11.13 17.21 18.27
N ARG A 69 12.02 18.21 18.32
CA ARG A 69 12.91 18.55 17.21
C ARG A 69 13.84 17.39 16.85
N GLY A 70 14.41 16.71 17.85
CA GLY A 70 15.26 15.55 17.63
C GLY A 70 14.50 14.41 16.94
N SER A 71 13.29 14.12 17.43
CA SER A 71 12.41 13.09 16.86
C SER A 71 12.03 13.41 15.41
N LEU A 72 11.67 14.67 15.13
CA LEU A 72 11.34 15.14 13.77
C LEU A 72 12.55 15.00 12.83
N GLN A 73 13.76 15.34 13.27
CA GLN A 73 14.96 15.16 12.45
C GLN A 73 15.25 13.69 12.13
N CYS A 74 15.02 12.78 13.09
CA CYS A 74 15.13 11.34 12.86
C CYS A 74 14.13 10.88 11.79
N SER A 75 12.85 11.23 11.93
CA SER A 75 11.83 10.90 10.93
C SER A 75 12.14 11.51 9.56
N GLN A 76 12.63 12.74 9.50
CA GLN A 76 12.96 13.41 8.24
C GLN A 76 14.15 12.74 7.52
N LYS A 77 15.15 12.26 8.26
CA LYS A 77 16.25 11.45 7.69
C LYS A 77 15.76 10.09 7.19
N GLU A 78 14.85 9.46 7.92
CA GLU A 78 14.29 8.15 7.53
C GLU A 78 13.45 8.27 6.25
N ILE A 79 12.64 9.33 6.13
CA ILE A 79 11.89 9.66 4.90
C ILE A 79 12.86 9.93 3.73
N GLY A 80 13.91 10.74 3.95
CA GLY A 80 14.91 11.00 2.91
C GLY A 80 15.68 9.74 2.48
N GLY A 81 15.89 8.78 3.39
CA GLY A 81 16.46 7.48 3.06
C GLY A 81 15.52 6.63 2.20
N ALA A 82 14.23 6.60 2.54
CA ALA A 82 13.20 5.88 1.78
C ALA A 82 13.14 6.36 0.33
N ASP A 83 13.17 7.68 0.08
CA ASP A 83 13.13 8.26 -1.27
C ASP A 83 14.28 7.78 -2.17
N THR A 84 15.50 7.62 -1.62
CA THR A 84 16.65 7.14 -2.40
C THR A 84 16.50 5.68 -2.82
N SER A 85 15.97 4.83 -1.92
CA SER A 85 15.69 3.43 -2.22
C SER A 85 14.51 3.25 -3.18
N HIS A 86 13.53 4.16 -3.11
CA HIS A 86 12.40 4.18 -4.04
C HIS A 86 12.87 4.56 -5.45
N LEU A 87 13.80 5.51 -5.58
CA LEU A 87 14.37 5.90 -6.87
C LEU A 87 15.09 4.74 -7.56
N ASP A 88 15.86 3.94 -6.82
CA ASP A 88 16.55 2.74 -7.33
C ASP A 88 15.55 1.66 -7.74
N GLN A 89 14.47 1.46 -6.96
CA GLN A 89 13.39 0.56 -7.33
C GLN A 89 12.65 1.02 -8.58
N ASP A 90 12.31 2.30 -8.69
CA ASP A 90 11.65 2.87 -9.87
C ASP A 90 12.51 2.69 -11.12
N GLN A 91 13.82 2.84 -10.99
CA GLN A 91 14.77 2.63 -12.08
C GLN A 91 14.80 1.16 -12.50
N ARG A 92 14.81 0.22 -11.55
CA ARG A 92 14.72 -1.23 -11.83
C ARG A 92 13.37 -1.62 -12.42
N ILE A 93 12.27 -1.02 -11.97
CA ILE A 93 10.94 -1.23 -12.53
C ILE A 93 10.92 -0.78 -13.98
N THR A 94 11.42 0.42 -14.27
CA THR A 94 11.52 0.96 -15.64
C THR A 94 12.36 0.05 -16.55
N GLU A 95 13.47 -0.49 -16.04
CA GLU A 95 14.33 -1.41 -16.79
C GLU A 95 13.63 -2.75 -17.06
N ILE A 96 12.92 -3.30 -16.07
CA ILE A 96 12.12 -4.52 -16.23
C ILE A 96 10.99 -4.29 -17.24
N GLU A 97 10.29 -3.17 -17.15
CA GLU A 97 9.24 -2.79 -18.10
C GLU A 97 9.77 -2.73 -19.53
N SER A 98 10.94 -2.10 -19.73
CA SER A 98 11.60 -2.02 -21.04
C SER A 98 11.94 -3.42 -21.57
N LYS A 99 12.52 -4.29 -20.73
CA LYS A 99 12.82 -5.69 -21.11
C LYS A 99 11.57 -6.50 -21.41
N ILE A 100 10.46 -6.30 -20.68
CA ILE A 100 9.19 -6.97 -20.97
C ILE A 100 8.65 -6.53 -22.33
N VAL A 101 8.74 -5.25 -22.66
CA VAL A 101 8.30 -4.72 -23.97
C VAL A 101 9.13 -5.33 -25.10
N GLU A 102 10.46 -5.41 -24.94
CA GLU A 102 11.35 -6.07 -25.91
C GLU A 102 11.02 -7.56 -26.07
N LEU A 103 10.94 -8.30 -24.97
CA LEU A 103 10.59 -9.74 -24.99
C LEU A 103 9.20 -9.99 -25.60
N ARG A 104 8.24 -9.10 -25.34
CA ARG A 104 6.91 -9.18 -25.96
C ARG A 104 7.00 -8.98 -27.47
N ALA A 105 7.77 -8.01 -27.94
CA ALA A 105 7.99 -7.79 -29.36
C ALA A 105 8.62 -9.02 -30.03
N ASP A 106 9.58 -9.68 -29.38
CA ASP A 106 10.19 -10.92 -29.87
C ASP A 106 9.17 -12.07 -29.96
N VAL A 107 8.33 -12.24 -28.93
CA VAL A 107 7.26 -13.25 -28.92
C VAL A 107 6.21 -12.96 -29.99
N ASP A 108 5.83 -11.71 -30.20
CA ASP A 108 4.88 -11.33 -31.24
C ASP A 108 5.48 -11.54 -32.66
N CYS A 109 6.78 -11.31 -32.84
CA CYS A 109 7.50 -11.61 -34.09
C CYS A 109 7.58 -13.11 -34.41
N SER A 110 7.54 -13.97 -33.39
CA SER A 110 7.59 -15.44 -33.57
C SER A 110 6.20 -16.10 -33.68
N MET A 111 5.11 -15.32 -33.56
CA MET A 111 3.75 -15.81 -33.76
C MET A 111 3.30 -15.67 -35.22
N LEU A 112 2.53 -16.66 -35.68
CA LEU A 112 1.83 -16.70 -36.96
C LEU A 112 0.32 -16.67 -36.70
N THR A 113 -0.39 -15.87 -37.49
CA THR A 113 -1.85 -15.85 -37.55
C THR A 113 -2.30 -16.60 -38.80
N LEU A 114 -3.07 -17.68 -38.61
CA LEU A 114 -3.59 -18.51 -39.70
C LEU A 114 -5.11 -18.39 -39.76
N PHE A 115 -5.65 -18.35 -40.97
CA PHE A 115 -7.08 -18.38 -41.22
C PHE A 115 -7.52 -19.79 -41.55
N VAL A 116 -8.55 -20.29 -40.88
CA VAL A 116 -9.04 -21.66 -41.07
C VAL A 116 -10.49 -21.59 -41.51
N LYS A 117 -10.73 -21.92 -42.78
CA LYS A 117 -12.08 -22.04 -43.35
C LYS A 117 -12.63 -23.42 -43.01
N GLY A 118 -13.64 -23.43 -42.14
CA GLY A 118 -14.36 -24.64 -41.75
C GLY A 118 -15.34 -25.11 -42.83
N LEU A 119 -15.92 -26.29 -42.61
CA LEU A 119 -16.87 -26.94 -43.52
C LEU A 119 -18.17 -26.14 -43.74
N GLN A 120 -18.53 -25.30 -42.76
CA GLN A 120 -19.71 -24.43 -42.80
C GLN A 120 -19.42 -23.08 -43.49
N GLY A 121 -18.23 -22.90 -44.08
CA GLY A 121 -17.80 -21.64 -44.68
C GLY A 121 -17.37 -20.56 -43.68
N LYS A 122 -17.38 -20.86 -42.37
CA LYS A 122 -16.92 -19.93 -41.31
C LYS A 122 -15.40 -19.92 -41.20
N THR A 123 -14.80 -18.73 -41.17
CA THR A 123 -13.35 -18.55 -40.94
C THR A 123 -13.05 -18.40 -39.45
N HIS A 124 -12.11 -19.20 -38.96
CA HIS A 124 -11.56 -19.12 -37.62
C HIS A 124 -10.12 -18.63 -37.65
N ILE A 125 -9.74 -17.78 -36.70
CA ILE A 125 -8.38 -17.25 -36.59
C ILE A 125 -7.62 -18.08 -35.54
N VAL A 126 -6.47 -18.62 -35.93
CA VAL A 126 -5.61 -19.43 -35.06
C VAL A 126 -4.22 -18.78 -34.97
N ARG A 127 -3.82 -18.40 -33.75
CA ARG A 127 -2.46 -17.92 -33.47
C ARG A 127 -1.58 -19.07 -32.99
N ILE A 128 -0.43 -19.26 -33.64
CA ILE A 128 0.50 -20.34 -33.35
C ILE A 128 1.95 -19.89 -33.56
N HIS A 129 2.89 -20.41 -32.78
CA HIS A 129 4.31 -20.11 -32.92
C HIS A 129 4.86 -20.68 -34.25
N LYS A 130 5.81 -19.98 -34.88
CA LYS A 130 6.48 -20.41 -36.12
C LYS A 130 7.09 -21.82 -36.00
N ASP A 131 7.73 -22.08 -34.86
CA ASP A 131 8.43 -23.35 -34.60
C ASP A 131 7.54 -24.45 -34.01
N ALA A 132 6.21 -24.25 -34.00
CA ALA A 132 5.31 -25.28 -33.52
C ALA A 132 5.19 -26.43 -34.54
N THR A 133 4.79 -27.61 -34.07
CA THR A 133 4.56 -28.78 -34.93
C THR A 133 3.18 -28.76 -35.57
N VAL A 134 3.01 -29.48 -36.69
CA VAL A 134 1.71 -29.66 -37.34
C VAL A 134 0.68 -30.25 -36.37
N ASP A 135 1.07 -31.15 -35.46
CA ASP A 135 0.15 -31.76 -34.49
C ASP A 135 -0.45 -30.74 -33.52
N THR A 136 0.36 -29.75 -33.11
CA THR A 136 -0.13 -28.65 -32.25
C THR A 136 -1.10 -27.73 -32.98
N LEU A 137 -0.91 -27.51 -34.29
CA LEU A 137 -1.85 -26.78 -35.14
C LEU A 137 -3.19 -27.53 -35.24
N TYR A 138 -3.14 -28.84 -35.47
CA TYR A 138 -4.35 -29.67 -35.53
C TYR A 138 -5.12 -29.62 -34.21
N ARG A 139 -4.45 -29.76 -33.07
CA ARG A 139 -5.12 -29.63 -31.76
C ARG A 139 -5.83 -28.28 -31.61
N LYS A 140 -5.17 -27.16 -31.92
CA LYS A 140 -5.77 -25.81 -31.87
C LYS A 140 -6.95 -25.65 -32.83
N ILE A 141 -6.87 -26.23 -34.03
CA ILE A 141 -7.97 -26.22 -35.00
C ILE A 141 -9.15 -27.03 -34.48
N SER A 142 -8.90 -28.21 -33.89
CA SER A 142 -9.94 -29.08 -33.32
C SER A 142 -10.69 -28.38 -32.19
N GLU A 143 -9.98 -27.66 -31.31
CA GLU A 143 -10.56 -26.90 -30.21
C GLU A 143 -11.40 -25.72 -30.72
N LYS A 144 -10.88 -24.94 -31.69
CA LYS A 144 -11.56 -23.73 -32.20
C LYS A 144 -12.74 -24.05 -33.12
N CYS A 145 -12.63 -25.10 -33.94
CA CYS A 145 -13.68 -25.48 -34.89
C CYS A 145 -14.66 -26.51 -34.31
N LYS A 146 -14.37 -27.11 -33.15
CA LYS A 146 -15.19 -28.14 -32.48
C LYS A 146 -15.55 -29.35 -33.37
N ILE A 147 -14.65 -29.72 -34.29
CA ILE A 147 -14.85 -30.84 -35.23
C ILE A 147 -13.73 -31.87 -35.03
N PRO A 148 -14.05 -33.17 -34.90
CA PRO A 148 -13.05 -34.22 -34.78
C PRO A 148 -12.22 -34.33 -36.08
N LEU A 149 -10.97 -33.87 -36.03
CA LEU A 149 -10.05 -33.82 -37.19
C LEU A 149 -9.65 -35.19 -37.74
N LYS A 150 -9.92 -36.28 -37.02
CA LYS A 150 -9.69 -37.66 -37.49
C LYS A 150 -10.41 -37.95 -38.82
N LEU A 151 -11.51 -37.26 -39.08
CA LEU A 151 -12.34 -37.42 -40.28
C LEU A 151 -12.14 -36.31 -41.33
N CYS A 152 -11.23 -35.36 -41.08
CA CYS A 152 -11.00 -34.21 -41.95
C CYS A 152 -9.56 -34.19 -42.48
N ARG A 153 -9.36 -33.50 -43.61
CA ARG A 153 -8.06 -33.14 -44.17
C ARG A 153 -7.94 -31.62 -44.13
N VAL A 154 -6.79 -31.12 -43.71
CA VAL A 154 -6.48 -29.69 -43.75
C VAL A 154 -5.60 -29.46 -44.98
N LEU A 155 -6.09 -28.62 -45.90
CA LEU A 155 -5.39 -28.26 -47.13
C LEU A 155 -4.97 -26.80 -47.08
N LEU A 156 -3.77 -26.51 -47.55
CA LEU A 156 -3.30 -25.15 -47.72
C LEU A 156 -3.83 -24.57 -49.03
N GLU A 157 -4.58 -23.46 -48.96
CA GLU A 157 -5.21 -22.80 -50.13
C GLU A 157 -4.18 -22.47 -51.22
N ASN A 158 -2.96 -22.08 -50.83
CA ASN A 158 -1.96 -21.55 -51.74
C ASN A 158 -1.03 -22.59 -52.39
N ARG A 159 -1.03 -23.86 -51.97
CA ARG A 159 -0.10 -24.88 -52.51
C ARG A 159 -0.71 -26.26 -52.75
N CYS A 160 -2.02 -26.44 -52.54
CA CYS A 160 -2.68 -27.74 -52.62
C CYS A 160 -1.94 -28.87 -51.86
N LYS A 161 -1.15 -28.51 -50.82
CA LYS A 161 -0.37 -29.42 -50.01
C LYS A 161 -1.19 -29.78 -48.78
N GLN A 162 -1.47 -31.07 -48.63
CA GLN A 162 -2.17 -31.58 -47.45
C GLN A 162 -1.19 -31.56 -46.26
N LEU A 163 -1.66 -31.06 -45.13
CA LEU A 163 -0.95 -31.23 -43.87
C LEU A 163 -1.21 -32.66 -43.36
N GLU A 164 -0.15 -33.37 -43.00
CA GLU A 164 -0.24 -34.74 -42.49
C GLU A 164 -0.01 -34.74 -40.98
N TYR A 165 -1.00 -35.23 -40.23
CA TYR A 165 -0.95 -35.38 -38.78
C TYR A 165 -0.06 -36.58 -38.40
N GLY A 166 0.80 -36.43 -37.39
CA GLY A 166 1.62 -37.51 -36.83
C GLY A 166 2.97 -37.75 -37.50
N MET A 167 3.38 -36.89 -38.46
CA MET A 167 4.70 -36.98 -39.10
C MET A 167 5.81 -36.23 -38.33
N GLY A 168 5.47 -35.58 -37.21
CA GLY A 168 6.44 -34.80 -36.41
C GLY A 168 7.05 -33.58 -37.14
N LYS A 169 6.49 -33.20 -38.29
CA LYS A 169 6.98 -32.07 -39.10
C LYS A 169 6.63 -30.73 -38.48
N TYR A 170 7.51 -29.75 -38.65
CA TYR A 170 7.32 -28.39 -38.18
C TYR A 170 6.51 -27.57 -39.17
N LEU A 171 5.84 -26.51 -38.72
CA LEU A 171 5.13 -25.58 -39.61
C LEU A 171 6.09 -24.88 -40.59
N SER A 172 7.34 -24.68 -40.17
CA SER A 172 8.44 -24.17 -40.99
C SER A 172 8.68 -24.99 -42.25
N ASP A 173 8.55 -26.32 -42.20
CA ASP A 173 8.75 -27.23 -43.37
C ASP A 173 7.68 -27.05 -44.46
N TYR A 174 6.55 -26.44 -44.11
CA TYR A 174 5.45 -26.15 -45.02
C TYR A 174 5.46 -24.69 -45.50
N ASN A 175 6.44 -23.87 -45.07
CA ASN A 175 6.59 -22.46 -45.42
C ASN A 175 5.29 -21.66 -45.28
N LEU A 176 4.57 -21.88 -44.18
CA LEU A 176 3.34 -21.15 -43.89
C LEU A 176 3.68 -19.67 -43.62
N ARG A 177 3.00 -18.76 -44.33
CA ARG A 177 3.13 -17.32 -44.12
C ARG A 177 2.10 -16.82 -43.13
N ASP A 178 2.38 -15.69 -42.51
CA ASP A 178 1.37 -14.97 -41.74
C ASP A 178 0.18 -14.61 -42.65
N GLY A 179 -1.03 -14.85 -42.17
CA GLY A 179 -2.27 -14.72 -42.93
C GLY A 179 -2.55 -15.83 -43.96
N SER A 180 -1.84 -16.96 -43.91
CA SER A 180 -2.16 -18.10 -44.78
C SER A 180 -3.52 -18.70 -44.44
N THR A 181 -4.26 -19.13 -45.46
CA THR A 181 -5.59 -19.75 -45.29
C THR A 181 -5.54 -21.27 -45.48
N LEU A 182 -6.18 -21.97 -44.55
CA LEU A 182 -6.32 -23.42 -44.48
C LEU A 182 -7.78 -23.80 -44.69
N HIS A 183 -8.04 -24.76 -45.57
CA HIS A 183 -9.36 -25.31 -45.82
C HIS A 183 -9.51 -26.66 -45.13
N ILE A 184 -10.57 -26.80 -44.35
CA ILE A 184 -10.96 -28.09 -43.78
C ILE A 184 -11.90 -28.78 -44.77
N ILE A 185 -11.52 -29.97 -45.23
CA ILE A 185 -12.32 -30.81 -46.13
C ILE A 185 -12.64 -32.13 -45.42
N MET A 186 -13.89 -32.58 -45.49
CA MET A 186 -14.26 -33.90 -44.98
C MET A 186 -13.74 -35.00 -45.89
N ARG A 187 -13.24 -36.08 -45.28
CA ARG A 187 -13.06 -37.33 -46.01
C ARG A 187 -14.45 -37.93 -46.24
N LEU A 188 -14.76 -38.23 -47.50
CA LEU A 188 -15.93 -39.02 -47.81
C LEU A 188 -15.71 -40.43 -47.24
N LEU A 189 -16.40 -40.77 -46.16
CA LEU A 189 -16.58 -42.16 -45.76
C LEU A 189 -17.57 -42.76 -46.76
N GLY A 190 -17.15 -43.78 -47.51
CA GLY A 190 -18.05 -44.55 -48.36
C GLY A 190 -19.19 -45.05 -47.49
N CYS A 191 -20.39 -44.50 -47.69
CA CYS A 191 -21.59 -44.95 -47.03
C CYS A 191 -21.89 -46.34 -47.60
N SER A 192 -21.43 -47.40 -46.92
CA SER A 192 -21.99 -48.73 -47.13
C SER A 192 -23.42 -48.69 -46.59
N GLY A 193 -24.34 -48.25 -47.46
CA GLY A 193 -25.76 -48.21 -47.17
C GLY A 193 -26.26 -49.62 -46.86
N ALA A 194 -26.50 -49.89 -45.58
CA ALA A 194 -27.47 -50.90 -45.18
C ALA A 194 -28.85 -50.34 -45.55
N CYS A 195 -29.29 -50.59 -46.78
CA CYS A 195 -30.68 -50.44 -47.17
C CYS A 195 -31.45 -51.60 -46.51
N PRO A 196 -32.40 -51.37 -45.58
CA PRO A 196 -33.26 -52.44 -45.12
C PRO A 196 -34.16 -52.87 -46.28
N LYS A 197 -34.03 -54.12 -46.72
CA LYS A 197 -34.97 -54.71 -47.69
C LYS A 197 -36.35 -54.80 -47.03
N PRO A 198 -37.44 -54.45 -47.73
CA PRO A 198 -38.78 -54.68 -47.21
C PRO A 198 -39.01 -56.19 -47.09
N THR A 199 -39.18 -56.67 -45.87
CA THR A 199 -39.62 -58.04 -45.60
C THR A 199 -41.04 -58.20 -46.14
N SER A 200 -41.20 -59.02 -47.17
CA SER A 200 -42.50 -59.49 -47.62
C SER A 200 -43.10 -60.39 -46.54
N ASN A 201 -44.14 -59.91 -45.87
CA ASN A 201 -44.95 -60.75 -44.99
C ASN A 201 -45.82 -61.66 -45.87
N THR A 202 -45.45 -62.93 -45.97
CA THR A 202 -46.32 -63.97 -46.52
C THR A 202 -47.35 -64.33 -45.45
N MET A 203 -48.60 -63.91 -45.64
CA MET A 203 -49.73 -64.45 -44.90
C MET A 203 -49.90 -65.92 -45.26
N THR A 204 -49.72 -66.83 -44.30
CA THR A 204 -50.23 -68.20 -44.38
C THR A 204 -51.54 -68.26 -43.61
N ALA A 205 -52.63 -68.33 -44.38
CA ALA A 205 -53.93 -68.76 -43.91
C ALA A 205 -54.01 -70.28 -44.00
N SER A 206 -54.30 -70.95 -42.89
CA SER A 206 -55.10 -72.18 -42.74
C SER A 206 -55.16 -72.55 -41.26
#